data_AF-A0A374PBP0-F1
#
_entry.id   AF-A0A374PBP0-F1
#
_cell.length_a   1.000
_cell.length_b   1.000
_cell.length_c   1.000
_cell.angle_alpha   90.00
_cell.angle_beta   90.00
_cell.angle_gamma   90.00
#
_symmetry.space_group_name_H-M   'P 1'
#
loop_
_entity.id
_entity.type
_entity.pdbx_description
1 polymer ?
#
loop_
_entity_poly.entity_id
_entity_poly.type
_entity_poly.pdbx_seq_one_letter_code
_entity_poly.pdbx_strand_id
1 'polypeptide(L)'
;MELDILDYYKKLVDFLGEVLGENAEVVLRDCRKPNHDIIAIANGHVSGRTIGAPITDFTLSVLANEEWKEKDYVVNYEGKAAPDKRLRASTYFIREEGKLVGQLCINIDMTPYEQAMESIRQLSGMGLMGQGPHSDIVCSGPVENFSEDVIGDMMKKAVISVVGSSEPKVRERLTQQEKIEIIGELSQAGLFQLKGAVGAVAEYLCCSEASVYRYQSKLQKKS
;
A
#
# COMPACT_ATOMS: atom_id res chain seq x y z
N MET A 1 6.94 -15.04 32.07
CA MET A 1 6.19 -14.90 30.81
C MET A 1 7.17 -14.29 29.83
N GLU A 2 7.57 -15.05 28.82
CA GLU A 2 8.47 -14.55 27.77
C GLU A 2 7.73 -13.45 27.00
N LEU A 3 8.38 -12.30 26.80
CA LEU A 3 7.78 -11.17 26.08
C LEU A 3 7.71 -11.53 24.59
N ASP A 4 6.55 -11.33 23.97
CA ASP A 4 6.39 -11.49 22.53
C ASP A 4 7.31 -10.50 21.80
N ILE A 5 7.98 -10.94 20.72
CA ILE A 5 8.90 -10.09 19.96
C ILE A 5 8.26 -8.76 19.55
N LEU A 6 6.96 -8.75 19.18
CA LEU A 6 6.24 -7.54 18.80
C LEU A 6 6.01 -6.58 19.97
N ASP A 7 6.03 -7.04 21.22
CA ASP A 7 5.92 -6.15 22.39
C ASP A 7 7.14 -5.24 22.55
N TYR A 8 8.33 -5.69 22.10
CA TYR A 8 9.51 -4.81 22.01
C TYR A 8 9.32 -3.73 20.95
N TYR A 9 8.75 -4.09 19.79
CA TYR A 9 8.49 -3.14 18.71
C TYR A 9 7.38 -2.15 19.04
N LYS A 10 6.36 -2.53 19.83
CA LYS A 10 5.34 -1.56 20.30
C LYS A 10 5.99 -0.40 21.05
N LYS A 11 6.95 -0.68 21.93
CA LYS A 11 7.70 0.37 22.65
C LYS A 11 8.55 1.23 21.70
N LEU A 12 9.09 0.63 20.64
CA LEU A 12 9.81 1.37 19.61
C LEU A 12 8.88 2.29 18.80
N VAL A 13 7.63 1.89 18.55
CA VAL A 13 6.65 2.76 17.87
C VAL A 13 6.48 4.07 18.64
N ASP A 14 6.20 3.98 19.95
CA ASP A 14 6.01 5.16 20.80
C ASP A 14 7.28 6.02 20.84
N PHE A 15 8.43 5.39 21.10
CA PHE A 15 9.72 6.09 21.16
C PHE A 15 10.06 6.81 19.84
N LEU A 16 9.93 6.12 18.70
CA LEU A 16 10.23 6.69 17.40
C LEU A 16 9.24 7.80 17.02
N GLY A 17 7.97 7.68 17.41
CA GLY A 17 6.98 8.74 17.23
C GLY A 17 7.37 10.04 17.92
N GLU A 18 7.86 9.96 19.16
CA GLU A 18 8.36 11.11 19.92
C GLU A 18 9.64 11.70 19.30
N VAL A 19 10.57 10.85 18.84
CA VAL A 19 11.87 11.28 18.30
C VAL A 19 11.75 11.91 16.92
N LEU A 20 10.92 11.35 16.04
CA LEU A 20 10.77 11.83 14.66
C LEU A 20 9.82 13.03 14.54
N GLY A 21 8.98 13.25 15.55
CA GLY A 21 8.04 14.37 15.61
C GLY A 21 6.77 14.15 14.79
N GLU A 22 5.90 15.16 14.81
CA GLU A 22 4.50 15.07 14.33
C GLU A 22 4.33 14.78 12.82
N ASN A 23 5.37 15.03 12.02
CA ASN A 23 5.35 14.79 10.57
C ASN A 23 5.75 13.35 10.19
N ALA A 24 6.07 12.51 11.17
CA ALA A 24 6.43 11.12 10.94
C ALA A 24 5.47 10.19 11.68
N GLU A 25 4.84 9.29 10.95
CA GLU A 25 4.04 8.21 11.49
C GLU A 25 4.87 6.93 11.57
N VAL A 26 4.69 6.23 12.69
CA VAL A 26 5.32 4.93 12.91
C VAL A 26 4.22 3.91 13.15
N VAL A 27 4.21 2.84 12.37
CA VAL A 27 3.16 1.81 12.40
C VAL A 27 3.78 0.46 12.65
N LEU A 28 3.22 -0.31 13.59
CA LEU A 28 3.52 -1.71 13.75
C LEU A 28 2.31 -2.55 13.35
N ARG A 29 2.56 -3.50 12.45
CA ARG A 29 1.56 -4.45 11.96
C ARG A 29 1.88 -5.86 12.43
N ASP A 30 0.87 -6.60 12.86
CA ASP A 30 1.00 -8.03 13.17
C ASP A 30 0.69 -8.84 11.92
N CYS A 31 1.71 -9.50 11.35
CA CYS A 31 1.56 -10.23 10.11
C CYS A 31 1.07 -11.67 10.30
N ARG A 32 0.83 -12.11 11.54
CA ARG A 32 0.40 -13.49 11.84
C ARG A 32 -1.11 -13.69 11.63
N LYS A 33 -1.88 -12.60 11.55
CA LYS A 33 -3.34 -12.61 11.37
C LYS A 33 -3.73 -12.40 9.90
N PRO A 34 -4.88 -12.94 9.44
CA PRO A 34 -5.33 -12.82 8.05
C PRO A 34 -5.54 -11.38 7.55
N ASN A 35 -6.00 -10.48 8.43
CA ASN A 35 -6.21 -9.07 8.08
C ASN A 35 -4.94 -8.24 8.25
N HIS A 36 -3.90 -8.85 8.84
CA HIS A 36 -2.63 -8.24 9.19
C HIS A 36 -2.83 -6.89 9.90
N ASP A 37 -3.54 -6.81 11.03
CA ASP A 37 -3.98 -5.52 11.59
C ASP A 37 -2.82 -4.65 12.13
N ILE A 38 -3.00 -3.33 12.12
CA ILE A 38 -2.16 -2.40 12.89
C ILE A 38 -2.37 -2.67 14.38
N ILE A 39 -1.29 -2.95 15.11
CA ILE A 39 -1.30 -3.24 16.56
C ILE A 39 -0.68 -2.14 17.42
N ALA A 40 0.08 -1.23 16.82
CA ALA A 40 0.52 0.02 17.45
C ALA A 40 0.76 1.08 16.38
N ILE A 41 0.48 2.33 16.72
CA ILE A 41 0.65 3.47 15.82
C ILE A 41 0.97 4.73 16.62
N ALA A 42 2.01 5.45 16.20
CA ALA A 42 2.31 6.80 16.64
C ALA A 42 2.06 7.77 15.48
N ASN A 43 1.49 8.94 15.78
CA ASN A 43 1.19 10.01 14.82
C ASN A 43 0.30 9.57 13.63
N GLY A 44 -0.72 8.74 13.90
CA GLY A 44 -1.63 8.20 12.88
C GLY A 44 -2.41 9.26 12.07
N HIS A 45 -2.43 10.52 12.52
CA HIS A 45 -2.95 11.65 11.75
C HIS A 45 -2.16 11.92 10.45
N VAL A 46 -0.93 11.41 10.31
CA VAL A 46 -0.16 11.53 9.07
C VAL A 46 -0.87 10.82 7.93
N SER A 47 -1.26 9.55 8.11
CA SER A 47 -2.00 8.81 7.09
C SER A 47 -3.53 8.82 7.28
N GLY A 48 -4.01 9.22 8.46
CA GLY A 48 -5.40 9.10 8.88
C GLY A 48 -5.76 7.70 9.43
N ARG A 49 -4.80 6.77 9.46
CA ARG A 49 -5.03 5.40 9.93
C ARG A 49 -5.01 5.31 11.46
N THR A 50 -5.66 4.27 11.96
CA THR A 50 -5.75 3.94 13.39
C THR A 50 -5.46 2.45 13.63
N ILE A 51 -5.37 2.05 14.90
CA ILE A 51 -5.26 0.63 15.28
C ILE A 51 -6.42 -0.15 14.64
N GLY A 52 -6.13 -1.29 14.03
CA GLY A 52 -7.11 -2.09 13.30
C GLY A 52 -7.37 -1.66 11.86
N ALA A 53 -6.76 -0.58 11.37
CA ALA A 53 -6.90 -0.19 9.96
C ALA A 53 -6.37 -1.29 9.01
N PRO A 54 -7.00 -1.44 7.83
CA PRO A 54 -6.70 -2.54 6.91
C PRO A 54 -5.25 -2.52 6.41
N ILE A 55 -4.84 -3.66 5.86
CA ILE A 55 -3.58 -3.80 5.11
C ILE A 55 -3.66 -3.03 3.80
N THR A 56 -2.57 -2.39 3.38
CA THR A 56 -2.48 -1.59 2.15
C THR A 56 -2.20 -2.45 0.92
N ASP A 57 -2.40 -1.87 -0.27
CA ASP A 57 -2.11 -2.52 -1.55
C ASP A 57 -0.63 -2.91 -1.69
N PHE A 58 0.30 -2.04 -1.29
CA PHE A 58 1.73 -2.36 -1.28
C PHE A 58 2.08 -3.46 -0.29
N THR A 59 1.54 -3.42 0.93
CA THR A 59 1.83 -4.45 1.92
C THR A 59 1.32 -5.82 1.43
N LEU A 60 0.14 -5.86 0.81
CA LEU A 60 -0.40 -7.07 0.19
C LEU A 60 0.52 -7.61 -0.91
N SER A 61 1.02 -6.75 -1.80
CA SER A 61 1.90 -7.18 -2.88
C SER A 61 3.23 -7.73 -2.36
N VAL A 62 3.81 -7.12 -1.32
CA VAL A 62 5.02 -7.62 -0.65
C VAL A 62 4.79 -9.01 -0.04
N LEU A 63 3.63 -9.23 0.58
CA LEU A 63 3.29 -10.55 1.14
C LEU A 63 3.11 -11.59 0.04
N ALA A 64 2.40 -11.23 -1.04
CA ALA A 64 2.12 -12.12 -2.17
C ALA A 64 3.36 -12.52 -2.97
N ASN A 65 4.28 -11.58 -3.16
CA ASN A 65 5.53 -11.81 -3.90
C ASN A 65 6.66 -12.33 -3.00
N GLU A 66 6.39 -12.50 -1.71
CA GLU A 66 7.34 -13.00 -0.72
C GLU A 66 8.66 -12.20 -0.64
N GLU A 67 8.65 -10.92 -1.00
CA GLU A 67 9.85 -10.06 -1.00
C GLU A 67 10.54 -9.99 0.37
N TRP A 68 9.75 -10.18 1.43
CA TRP A 68 10.21 -10.26 2.82
C TRP A 68 11.12 -11.46 3.10
N LYS A 69 11.21 -12.46 2.20
CA LYS A 69 12.14 -13.58 2.35
C LYS A 69 13.57 -13.21 1.97
N GLU A 70 13.74 -12.29 1.03
CA GLU A 70 15.06 -11.94 0.47
C GLU A 70 15.59 -10.60 1.00
N LYS A 71 14.69 -9.71 1.43
CA LYS A 71 15.03 -8.36 1.89
C LYS A 71 14.67 -8.19 3.37
N ASP A 72 15.44 -7.37 4.08
CA ASP A 72 15.13 -6.99 5.47
C ASP A 72 14.20 -5.78 5.53
N TYR A 73 14.21 -4.96 4.48
CA TYR A 73 13.44 -3.73 4.40
C TYR A 73 13.24 -3.27 2.95
N VAL A 74 12.26 -2.39 2.76
CA VAL A 74 12.06 -1.57 1.56
C VAL A 74 11.96 -0.12 2.01
N VAL A 75 12.75 0.78 1.43
CA VAL A 75 12.91 2.16 1.93
C VAL A 75 12.67 3.21 0.84
N ASN A 76 12.25 4.39 1.27
CA ASN A 76 12.07 5.60 0.44
C ASN A 76 11.16 5.43 -0.78
N TYR A 77 10.12 4.61 -0.64
CA TYR A 77 9.09 4.46 -1.68
C TYR A 77 7.94 5.46 -1.44
N GLU A 78 7.12 5.70 -2.46
CA GLU A 78 6.06 6.71 -2.37
C GLU A 78 4.82 6.13 -1.68
N GLY A 79 4.26 6.89 -0.75
CA GLY A 79 2.99 6.59 -0.10
C GLY A 79 1.96 7.68 -0.36
N LYS A 80 0.69 7.31 -0.54
CA LYS A 80 -0.44 8.23 -0.78
C LYS A 80 -1.53 7.99 0.26
N ALA A 81 -1.82 9.01 1.07
CA ALA A 81 -2.84 8.92 2.12
C ALA A 81 -4.12 9.67 1.74
N ALA A 82 -4.08 11.00 1.79
CA ALA A 82 -5.11 11.87 1.23
C ALA A 82 -4.71 12.31 -0.20
N PRO A 83 -5.65 12.82 -1.03
CA PRO A 83 -5.37 13.19 -2.42
C PRO A 83 -4.12 14.06 -2.62
N ASP A 84 -3.87 14.98 -1.68
CA ASP A 84 -2.75 15.93 -1.74
C ASP A 84 -1.63 15.62 -0.73
N LYS A 85 -1.64 14.42 -0.14
CA LYS A 85 -0.71 14.04 0.92
C LYS A 85 0.23 12.93 0.48
N ARG A 86 1.44 13.33 0.11
CA ARG A 86 2.53 12.46 -0.32
C ARG A 86 3.43 12.12 0.86
N LEU A 87 3.66 10.84 1.03
CA LEU A 87 4.47 10.29 2.10
C LEU A 87 5.75 9.67 1.50
N ARG A 88 6.87 9.83 2.20
CA ARG A 88 8.04 8.98 2.00
C ARG A 88 7.96 7.83 2.98
N ALA A 89 7.63 6.65 2.47
CA ALA A 89 7.36 5.46 3.25
C ALA A 89 8.55 4.51 3.25
N SER A 90 8.67 3.71 4.32
CA SER A 90 9.70 2.69 4.51
C SER A 90 9.14 1.59 5.40
N THR A 91 9.42 0.34 5.08
CA THR A 91 8.93 -0.84 5.80
C THR A 91 10.09 -1.76 6.15
N TYR A 92 10.19 -2.12 7.42
CA TYR A 92 11.12 -3.12 7.96
C TYR A 92 10.38 -4.43 8.28
N PHE A 93 10.92 -5.56 7.85
CA PHE A 93 10.32 -6.88 8.04
C PHE A 93 10.83 -7.55 9.31
N ILE A 94 9.93 -7.83 10.24
CA ILE A 94 10.23 -8.50 11.51
C ILE A 94 9.98 -9.99 11.31
N ARG A 95 11.02 -10.79 11.55
CA ARG A 95 10.97 -12.26 11.40
C ARG A 95 11.31 -12.97 12.69
N GLU A 96 10.65 -14.09 12.90
CA GLU A 96 10.91 -15.04 13.98
C GLU A 96 10.97 -16.44 13.36
N GLU A 97 12.04 -17.19 13.62
CA GLU A 97 12.26 -18.52 13.05
C GLU A 97 12.09 -18.60 11.52
N GLY A 98 12.51 -17.54 10.81
CA GLY A 98 12.40 -17.45 9.34
C GLY A 98 11.00 -17.16 8.81
N LYS A 99 10.01 -16.91 9.68
CA LYS A 99 8.65 -16.51 9.30
C LYS A 99 8.43 -15.02 9.54
N LEU A 100 7.70 -14.37 8.65
CA LEU A 100 7.27 -12.98 8.85
C LEU A 100 6.25 -12.91 9.99
N VAL A 101 6.57 -12.18 11.05
CA VAL A 101 5.68 -11.98 12.20
C VAL A 101 5.16 -10.55 12.32
N GLY A 102 5.85 -9.57 11.74
CA GLY A 102 5.37 -8.20 11.73
C GLY A 102 6.09 -7.29 10.75
N GLN A 103 5.58 -6.07 10.65
CA GLN A 103 6.16 -5.00 9.85
C GLN A 103 6.19 -3.72 10.67
N LEU A 104 7.34 -3.06 10.69
CA LEU A 104 7.49 -1.71 11.23
C LEU A 104 7.60 -0.74 10.06
N CYS A 105 6.62 0.13 9.92
CA CYS A 105 6.58 1.14 8.87
C CYS A 105 6.89 2.53 9.45
N ILE A 106 7.67 3.32 8.71
CA ILE A 106 7.92 4.74 8.99
C ILE A 106 7.48 5.53 7.76
N ASN A 107 6.55 6.46 7.96
CA ASN A 107 5.95 7.26 6.92
C ASN A 107 6.14 8.74 7.24
N ILE A 108 6.86 9.45 6.38
CA ILE A 108 7.16 10.87 6.57
C ILE A 108 6.28 11.71 5.66
N ASP A 109 5.50 12.62 6.24
CA ASP A 109 4.76 13.66 5.53
C ASP A 109 5.73 14.61 4.85
N MET A 110 5.76 14.57 3.53
CA MET A 110 6.68 15.41 2.76
C MET A 110 6.12 16.81 2.51
N THR A 111 4.83 17.06 2.78
CA THR A 111 4.18 18.35 2.49
C THR A 111 4.88 19.55 3.14
N PRO A 112 5.28 19.54 4.43
CA PRO A 112 6.01 20.66 5.03
C PRO A 112 7.37 20.92 4.37
N TYR A 113 8.05 19.86 3.92
CA TYR A 113 9.34 19.96 3.25
C TYR A 113 9.19 20.55 1.85
N GLU A 114 8.19 20.11 1.09
CA GLU A 114 7.85 20.67 -0.23
C GLU A 114 7.50 22.16 -0.12
N GLN A 115 6.70 22.55 0.88
CA GLN A 115 6.36 23.95 1.14
C GLN A 115 7.58 24.81 1.50
N ALA A 116 8.50 24.29 2.32
CA ALA A 116 9.74 24.98 2.66
C ALA A 116 10.65 25.16 1.43
N MET A 117 10.79 24.12 0.61
CA MET A 117 11.56 24.19 -0.64
C MET A 117 10.97 25.22 -1.60
N GLU A 118 9.65 25.27 -1.75
CA GLU A 118 8.97 26.24 -2.59
C GLU A 118 9.15 27.67 -2.07
N SER A 119 9.10 27.87 -0.75
CA SER A 119 9.37 29.17 -0.13
C SER A 119 10.80 29.67 -0.42
N ILE A 120 11.81 28.80 -0.32
CA ILE A 120 13.20 29.14 -0.65
C ILE A 120 13.33 29.49 -2.14
N ARG A 121 12.66 28.75 -3.03
CA ARG A 121 12.66 29.00 -4.47
C ARG A 121 12.07 30.37 -4.82
N GLN A 122 10.97 30.75 -4.17
CA GLN A 122 10.34 32.06 -4.36
C GLN A 122 11.24 33.19 -3.86
N LEU A 123 11.81 33.07 -2.65
CA LEU A 123 12.67 34.09 -2.06
C LEU A 123 14.00 34.29 -2.81
N SER A 124 14.56 33.21 -3.37
CA SER A 124 15.82 33.26 -4.12
C SER A 124 15.69 33.84 -5.54
N GLY A 125 14.46 34.10 -6.01
CA GLY A 125 14.21 34.51 -7.39
C GLY A 125 14.43 33.39 -8.42
N MET A 126 14.75 32.16 -7.99
CA MET A 126 14.89 31.01 -8.89
C MET A 126 13.58 30.71 -9.65
N GLY A 127 12.42 30.95 -9.01
CA GLY A 127 11.12 30.84 -9.68
C GLY A 127 10.90 31.85 -10.82
N LEU A 128 11.64 32.95 -10.85
CA LEU A 128 11.58 33.96 -11.91
C LEU A 128 12.42 33.58 -13.14
N MET A 129 13.36 32.65 -13.00
CA MET A 129 14.29 32.25 -14.06
C MET A 129 13.77 31.12 -14.96
N GLY A 130 12.50 30.72 -14.83
CA GLY A 130 11.81 29.81 -15.73
C GLY A 130 12.58 28.51 -16.00
N GLN A 131 12.58 27.57 -15.05
CA GLN A 131 13.20 26.27 -15.23
C GLN A 131 12.21 25.15 -14.93
N GLY A 132 11.86 24.42 -15.99
CA GLY A 132 11.61 22.96 -16.06
C GLY A 132 10.58 22.30 -15.14
N PRO A 133 10.08 21.10 -15.49
CA PRO A 133 9.23 20.33 -14.61
C PRO A 133 9.92 20.10 -13.26
N HIS A 134 9.14 20.24 -12.19
CA HIS A 134 9.52 20.06 -10.81
C HIS A 134 10.55 18.92 -10.63
N SER A 135 11.67 19.18 -9.97
CA SER A 135 12.45 18.11 -9.35
C SER A 135 11.64 17.61 -8.16
N ASP A 136 10.63 16.78 -8.44
CA ASP A 136 9.83 16.14 -7.41
C ASP A 136 10.75 15.37 -6.46
N ILE A 137 10.30 15.21 -5.22
CA ILE A 137 10.96 14.29 -4.29
C ILE A 137 11.05 12.94 -4.99
N VAL A 138 12.29 12.51 -5.27
CA VAL A 138 12.55 11.24 -5.94
C VAL A 138 12.38 10.13 -4.90
N CYS A 139 11.14 9.72 -4.66
CA CYS A 139 10.87 8.42 -4.10
C CYS A 139 11.24 7.37 -5.15
N SER A 140 12.03 6.38 -4.76
CA SER A 140 12.42 5.28 -5.64
C SER A 140 11.66 4.03 -5.23
N GLY A 141 10.95 3.40 -6.17
CA GLY A 141 10.25 2.15 -5.93
C GLY A 141 8.73 2.25 -6.12
N PRO A 142 7.97 1.34 -5.49
CA PRO A 142 6.52 1.24 -5.70
C PRO A 142 5.75 2.39 -5.05
N VAL A 143 4.48 2.54 -5.44
CA VAL A 143 3.54 3.51 -4.87
C VAL A 143 2.53 2.76 -3.99
N GLU A 144 2.49 3.09 -2.70
CA GLU A 144 1.55 2.57 -1.71
C GLU A 144 0.35 3.51 -1.53
N ASN A 145 -0.84 2.96 -1.37
CA ASN A 145 -2.06 3.72 -1.10
C ASN A 145 -2.66 3.31 0.25
N PHE A 146 -2.80 4.29 1.14
CA PHE A 146 -3.29 4.11 2.51
C PHE A 146 -4.82 4.29 2.60
N SER A 147 -5.54 3.62 1.70
CA SER A 147 -7.01 3.69 1.62
C SER A 147 -7.70 2.86 2.71
N GLU A 148 -8.90 3.26 3.10
CA GLU A 148 -9.79 2.45 3.94
C GLU A 148 -10.50 1.34 3.13
N ASP A 149 -10.70 1.53 1.81
CA ASP A 149 -11.29 0.53 0.90
C ASP A 149 -10.26 0.02 -0.12
N VAL A 150 -9.31 -0.76 0.39
CA VAL A 150 -8.23 -1.33 -0.41
C VAL A 150 -8.75 -2.28 -1.49
N ILE A 151 -9.83 -3.02 -1.23
CA ILE A 151 -10.42 -3.94 -2.20
C ILE A 151 -11.01 -3.16 -3.38
N GLY A 152 -11.85 -2.17 -3.09
CA GLY A 152 -12.46 -1.30 -4.10
C GLY A 152 -11.43 -0.59 -4.97
N ASP A 153 -10.40 -0.02 -4.34
CA ASP A 153 -9.35 0.71 -5.03
C ASP A 153 -8.48 -0.18 -5.92
N MET A 154 -8.11 -1.38 -5.45
CA MET A 154 -7.36 -2.34 -6.27
C MET A 154 -8.17 -2.81 -7.48
N MET A 155 -9.46 -3.11 -7.30
CA MET A 155 -10.35 -3.48 -8.41
C MET A 155 -10.49 -2.34 -9.42
N LYS A 156 -10.68 -1.11 -8.95
CA LYS A 156 -10.78 0.09 -9.80
C LYS A 156 -9.50 0.31 -10.60
N LYS A 157 -8.33 0.22 -9.96
CA LYS A 157 -7.02 0.35 -10.62
C LYS A 157 -6.81 -0.72 -11.67
N ALA A 158 -7.11 -1.98 -11.37
CA ALA A 158 -6.93 -3.08 -12.32
C ALA A 158 -7.83 -2.94 -13.56
N VAL A 159 -9.09 -2.52 -13.36
CA VAL A 159 -9.97 -2.22 -14.50
C VAL A 159 -9.44 -1.04 -15.33
N ILE A 160 -8.99 0.04 -14.70
CA ILE A 160 -8.41 1.19 -15.42
C ILE A 160 -7.14 0.77 -16.18
N SER A 161 -6.29 -0.08 -15.60
CA SER A 161 -5.08 -0.62 -16.25
C SER A 161 -5.41 -1.34 -17.56
N VAL A 162 -6.43 -2.20 -17.55
CA VAL A 162 -6.77 -3.06 -18.69
C VAL A 162 -7.63 -2.34 -19.75
N VAL A 163 -8.62 -1.55 -19.33
CA VAL A 163 -9.62 -0.96 -20.26
C VAL A 163 -9.72 0.57 -20.22
N GLY A 164 -8.86 1.24 -19.45
CA GLY A 164 -8.75 2.71 -19.41
C GLY A 164 -9.83 3.45 -18.63
N SER A 165 -10.89 2.76 -18.15
CA SER A 165 -11.98 3.38 -17.38
C SER A 165 -12.68 2.38 -16.47
N SER A 166 -13.04 2.81 -15.26
CA SER A 166 -13.79 2.02 -14.28
C SER A 166 -15.31 2.30 -14.28
N GLU A 167 -15.84 2.98 -15.29
CA GLU A 167 -17.26 3.30 -15.36
C GLU A 167 -18.15 2.04 -15.40
N PRO A 168 -19.36 2.05 -14.80
CA PRO A 168 -20.25 0.88 -14.78
C PRO A 168 -20.51 0.29 -16.17
N LYS A 169 -20.77 1.14 -17.18
CA LYS A 169 -21.05 0.70 -18.56
C LYS A 169 -19.88 -0.02 -19.22
N VAL A 170 -18.64 0.32 -18.84
CA VAL A 170 -17.43 -0.35 -19.33
C VAL A 170 -17.33 -1.73 -18.68
N ARG A 171 -17.53 -1.81 -17.36
CA ARG A 171 -17.46 -3.06 -16.59
C ARG A 171 -18.49 -4.11 -17.06
N GLU A 172 -19.70 -3.68 -17.41
CA GLU A 172 -20.74 -4.56 -17.95
C GLU A 172 -20.39 -5.19 -19.30
N ARG A 173 -19.46 -4.58 -20.06
CA ARG A 173 -19.08 -5.00 -21.41
C ARG A 173 -17.74 -5.72 -21.49
N LEU A 174 -17.10 -5.96 -20.35
CA LEU A 174 -15.82 -6.67 -20.29
C LEU A 174 -15.92 -8.04 -20.95
N THR A 175 -15.05 -8.26 -21.93
CA THR A 175 -14.84 -9.55 -22.58
C THR A 175 -14.27 -10.56 -21.58
N GLN A 176 -14.38 -11.84 -21.92
CA GLN A 176 -13.78 -12.89 -21.11
C GLN A 176 -12.26 -12.72 -20.96
N GLN A 177 -11.58 -12.24 -22.01
CA GLN A 177 -10.13 -12.06 -22.00
C GLN A 177 -9.71 -10.93 -21.07
N GLU A 178 -10.38 -9.78 -21.14
CA GLU A 178 -10.14 -8.65 -20.21
C GLU A 178 -10.41 -9.06 -18.76
N LYS A 179 -11.48 -9.83 -18.48
CA LYS A 179 -11.73 -10.34 -17.12
C LYS A 179 -10.62 -11.25 -16.61
N ILE A 180 -10.01 -12.07 -17.48
CA ILE A 180 -8.88 -12.93 -17.11
C ILE A 180 -7.64 -12.07 -16.80
N GLU A 181 -7.38 -11.03 -17.59
CA GLU A 181 -6.26 -10.10 -17.38
C GLU A 181 -6.41 -9.33 -16.08
N ILE A 182 -7.59 -8.75 -15.82
CA ILE A 182 -7.90 -8.04 -14.57
C ILE A 182 -7.71 -8.97 -13.36
N ILE A 183 -8.22 -10.21 -13.42
CA ILE A 183 -8.04 -11.19 -12.34
C ILE A 183 -6.57 -11.57 -12.16
N GLY A 184 -5.79 -11.59 -13.25
CA GLY A 184 -4.35 -11.79 -13.20
C GLY A 184 -3.63 -10.71 -12.42
N GLU A 185 -3.89 -9.44 -12.73
CA GLU A 185 -3.33 -8.29 -12.00
C GLU A 185 -3.70 -8.34 -10.51
N LEU A 186 -4.99 -8.58 -10.20
CA LEU A 186 -5.47 -8.68 -8.82
C LEU A 186 -4.83 -9.85 -8.05
N SER A 187 -4.57 -10.97 -8.74
CA SER A 187 -3.91 -12.13 -8.14
C SER A 187 -2.43 -11.86 -7.85
N GLN A 188 -1.72 -11.21 -8.77
CA GLN A 188 -0.31 -10.82 -8.57
C GLN A 188 -0.16 -9.79 -7.46
N ALA A 189 -1.13 -8.88 -7.33
CA ALA A 189 -1.15 -7.90 -6.27
C ALA A 189 -1.58 -8.49 -4.90
N GLY A 190 -1.91 -9.78 -4.83
CA GLY A 190 -2.24 -10.46 -3.58
C GLY A 190 -3.68 -10.27 -3.08
N LEU A 191 -4.57 -9.63 -3.85
CA LEU A 191 -5.92 -9.26 -3.39
C LEU A 191 -6.70 -10.46 -2.83
N PHE A 192 -6.58 -11.64 -3.45
CA PHE A 192 -7.34 -12.83 -3.08
C PHE A 192 -6.89 -13.49 -1.75
N GLN A 193 -5.86 -12.97 -1.10
CA GLN A 193 -5.52 -13.34 0.28
C GLN A 193 -6.50 -12.71 1.29
N LEU A 194 -7.17 -11.62 0.90
CA LEU A 194 -8.16 -10.96 1.75
C LEU A 194 -9.48 -11.74 1.79
N LYS A 195 -10.03 -11.85 3.00
CA LYS A 195 -11.35 -12.45 3.22
C LYS A 195 -12.42 -11.65 2.49
N GLY A 196 -13.26 -12.33 1.70
CA GLY A 196 -14.36 -11.71 0.96
C GLY A 196 -13.97 -11.14 -0.41
N ALA A 197 -12.68 -11.13 -0.77
CA ALA A 197 -12.22 -10.59 -2.05
C ALA A 197 -12.87 -11.27 -3.27
N VAL A 198 -13.05 -12.59 -3.24
CA VAL A 198 -13.65 -13.33 -4.36
C VAL A 198 -15.09 -12.86 -4.65
N GLY A 199 -15.91 -12.69 -3.62
CA GLY A 199 -17.28 -12.22 -3.75
C GLY A 199 -17.33 -10.77 -4.27
N ALA A 200 -16.50 -9.90 -3.70
CA ALA A 200 -16.38 -8.50 -4.13
C ALA A 200 -15.95 -8.40 -5.61
N VAL A 201 -14.96 -9.19 -6.04
CA VAL A 201 -14.50 -9.22 -7.44
C VAL A 201 -15.57 -9.77 -8.38
N ALA A 202 -16.28 -10.82 -7.97
CA ALA A 202 -17.36 -11.40 -8.77
C ALA A 202 -18.47 -10.38 -9.05
N GLU A 203 -18.91 -9.68 -8.00
CA GLU A 203 -19.88 -8.59 -8.11
C GLU A 203 -19.35 -7.44 -8.98
N TYR A 204 -18.14 -6.97 -8.69
CA TYR A 204 -17.54 -5.82 -9.37
C TYR A 204 -17.31 -6.03 -10.88
N LEU A 205 -16.97 -7.26 -11.29
CA LEU A 205 -16.75 -7.64 -12.68
C LEU A 205 -17.99 -8.24 -13.35
N CYS A 206 -19.15 -8.18 -12.70
CA CYS A 206 -20.42 -8.72 -13.20
C CYS A 206 -20.29 -10.18 -13.67
N CYS A 207 -19.79 -11.05 -12.80
CA CYS A 207 -19.65 -12.49 -13.06
C CYS A 207 -19.90 -13.31 -11.79
N SER A 208 -19.93 -14.65 -11.91
CA SER A 208 -20.09 -15.53 -10.75
C SER A 208 -18.75 -15.78 -10.05
N GLU A 209 -18.76 -16.09 -8.75
CA GLU A 209 -17.56 -16.54 -8.02
C GLU A 209 -16.92 -17.77 -8.70
N ALA A 210 -17.74 -18.69 -9.21
CA ALA A 210 -17.27 -19.83 -9.99
C ALA A 210 -16.49 -19.40 -11.26
N SER A 211 -16.85 -18.27 -11.89
CA SER A 211 -16.10 -17.71 -13.00
C SER A 211 -14.75 -17.16 -12.56
N VAL A 212 -14.69 -16.49 -11.39
CA VAL A 212 -13.43 -15.98 -10.82
C VAL A 212 -12.45 -17.13 -10.57
N TYR A 213 -12.86 -18.19 -9.87
CA TYR A 213 -12.03 -19.38 -9.64
C TYR A 213 -11.58 -20.05 -10.94
N ARG A 214 -12.49 -20.15 -11.93
CA ARG A 214 -12.15 -20.69 -13.26
C ARG A 214 -11.08 -19.85 -13.95
N TYR A 215 -11.15 -18.52 -13.85
CA TYR A 215 -10.17 -17.62 -14.46
C TYR A 215 -8.81 -17.67 -13.75
N GLN A 216 -8.79 -17.72 -12.41
CA GLN A 216 -7.56 -17.99 -11.65
C GLN A 216 -6.90 -19.32 -12.07
N SER A 217 -7.70 -20.37 -12.22
CA SER A 217 -7.21 -21.69 -12.65
C SER A 217 -6.63 -21.68 -14.07
N LYS A 218 -7.14 -20.83 -14.96
CA LYS A 218 -6.58 -20.68 -16.32
C LYS A 218 -5.21 -20.00 -16.31
N LEU A 219 -4.98 -19.07 -15.38
CA LEU A 219 -3.71 -18.37 -15.23
C LEU A 219 -2.62 -19.32 -14.69
N GLN A 220 -2.95 -20.16 -13.70
CA GLN A 220 -2.03 -21.14 -13.14
C GLN A 220 -1.55 -22.21 -14.13
N LYS A 221 -2.33 -22.48 -15.20
CA LYS A 221 -1.95 -23.43 -16.25
C LYS A 221 -1.04 -22.85 -17.34
N LYS A 222 -0.83 -21.53 -17.33
CA LYS A 222 0.01 -20.81 -18.30
C LYS A 222 1.40 -20.45 -17.77
N SER A 223 1.64 -20.57 -16.46
CA SER A 223 2.97 -20.48 -15.82
C SER A 223 3.60 -21.86 -15.71
#